data_AF-A0A2V5IVT3-F1
#
_entry.id   AF-A0A2V5IVT3-F1
#
_cell.length_a   1.000
_cell.length_b   1.000
_cell.length_c   1.000
_cell.angle_alpha   90.00
_cell.angle_beta   90.00
_cell.angle_gamma   90.00
#
_symmetry.space_group_name_H-M   'P 1'
#
loop_
_entity.id
_entity.type
_entity.pdbx_description
1 polymer ?
#
loop_
_entity_poly.entity_id
_entity_poly.type
_entity_poly.pdbx_seq_one_letter_code
_entity_poly.pdbx_strand_id
1 'polypeptide(L)'
;MKGAHRVASQLWASTRRRLFPRGDEDESHFLKLDPHCHTYQESVDSTLFGDLQDGFYKYSQDLLKTSGEENYKRLAEEMGLRSSGSTAVSYASAQMVPIERPALPYAIGSPDWSLVNGLVRYMDPSGNEDLTEWIESVMKVYKKVYAIAKFVVVVFYFYNVDLDDHEGLLAHIRKAEELATSNSIKDLVRAVETLYYSLYAKLIMEIANAELCSYFQLGIPRVTTKDDFMLPEQHSTMKMFLVCKESLDSPSVCLVFSKDILRQHQAGLVRRAVNMLAATGFSLDDLVGYRRFTLALLSNPTSEFRQKWDGPGLTYQMPPREVLIFGSEKYLSFAPRDAIRTKVPQLRLRFVEEKSVDPATWERETILGHRQAVLAILESRVIGEIRRTDGRRGLINYAREKRCTCRSPCSCAMACTMNPERVCPCAVWNLTIMMLENRRNFPDLKLGSRCNILARSIFEAVSTIRDDRDLCYLAVEMKGALTTIANEIDKMRAANGC
;
A
#
# COMPACT_ATOMS: atom_id res chain seq x y z
N MET A 1 1.61 8.19 -44.66
CA MET A 1 2.32 7.92 -43.38
C MET A 1 1.27 7.71 -42.28
N LYS A 2 0.87 6.46 -42.06
CA LYS A 2 -0.08 6.04 -41.01
C LYS A 2 0.63 4.93 -40.23
N GLY A 3 1.07 5.20 -38.99
CA GLY A 3 1.86 4.20 -38.25
C GLY A 3 2.29 4.50 -36.82
N ALA A 4 1.92 5.65 -36.23
CA ALA A 4 2.34 5.99 -34.85
C ALA A 4 1.20 6.04 -33.82
N HIS A 5 -0.07 6.08 -34.23
CA HIS A 5 -1.21 6.24 -33.31
C HIS A 5 -1.80 4.93 -32.73
N ARG A 6 -1.32 3.75 -33.15
CA ARG A 6 -1.88 2.46 -32.68
C ARG A 6 -1.18 1.85 -31.46
N VAL A 7 0.02 2.31 -31.11
CA VAL A 7 0.83 1.69 -30.03
C VAL A 7 0.52 2.30 -28.66
N ALA A 8 0.30 3.62 -28.58
CA ALA A 8 -0.10 4.28 -27.33
C ALA A 8 -1.47 3.78 -26.82
N SER A 9 -2.43 3.53 -27.72
CA SER A 9 -3.76 3.02 -27.35
C SER A 9 -3.74 1.59 -26.79
N GLN A 10 -2.75 0.77 -27.15
CA GLN A 10 -2.63 -0.61 -26.64
C GLN A 10 -2.00 -0.65 -25.24
N LEU A 11 -1.07 0.26 -24.93
CA LEU A 11 -0.53 0.43 -23.58
C LEU A 11 -1.59 0.95 -22.62
N TRP A 12 -2.42 1.92 -23.05
CA TRP A 12 -3.59 2.36 -22.30
C TRP A 12 -4.65 1.26 -22.12
N ALA A 13 -4.84 0.38 -23.12
CA ALA A 13 -5.77 -0.75 -23.01
C ALA A 13 -5.30 -1.84 -22.03
N SER A 14 -3.99 -2.07 -21.88
CA SER A 14 -3.43 -3.03 -20.91
C SER A 14 -3.43 -2.48 -19.49
N THR A 15 -3.20 -1.18 -19.29
CA THR A 15 -3.37 -0.52 -17.98
C THR A 15 -4.85 -0.47 -17.56
N ARG A 16 -5.78 -0.29 -18.51
CA ARG A 16 -7.23 -0.25 -18.26
C ARG A 16 -7.81 -1.56 -17.74
N ARG A 17 -7.28 -2.71 -18.15
CA ARG A 17 -7.70 -4.04 -17.62
C ARG A 17 -7.16 -4.35 -16.22
N ARG A 18 -6.06 -3.69 -15.81
CA ARG A 18 -5.47 -3.84 -14.46
C ARG A 18 -6.05 -2.86 -13.45
N LEU A 19 -6.49 -1.68 -13.89
CA LEU A 19 -7.03 -0.64 -13.01
C LEU A 19 -8.52 -0.84 -12.66
N PHE A 20 -9.26 -1.62 -13.47
CA PHE A 20 -10.69 -1.91 -13.25
C PHE A 20 -11.04 -3.32 -13.77
N PRO A 21 -11.12 -4.35 -12.90
CA PRO A 21 -11.67 -5.64 -13.30
C PRO A 21 -13.17 -5.44 -13.61
N ARG A 22 -13.59 -5.74 -14.85
CA ARG A 22 -14.98 -6.08 -15.11
C ARG A 22 -15.19 -7.43 -14.44
N GLY A 23 -16.08 -7.49 -13.45
CA GLY A 23 -16.72 -8.76 -13.14
C GLY A 23 -17.58 -9.12 -14.34
N ASP A 24 -17.23 -10.21 -14.99
CA ASP A 24 -18.16 -11.30 -15.25
C ASP A 24 -17.34 -12.58 -15.44
N GLU A 25 -17.97 -13.66 -15.01
CA GLU A 25 -17.53 -15.04 -14.99
C GLU A 25 -16.92 -15.47 -16.34
N ASP A 26 -15.62 -15.72 -16.36
CA ASP A 26 -15.00 -16.59 -17.36
C ASP A 26 -13.65 -17.05 -16.80
N GLU A 27 -13.62 -18.30 -16.33
CA GLU A 27 -12.38 -19.03 -16.16
C GLU A 27 -11.73 -19.22 -17.53
N SER A 28 -10.59 -18.56 -17.77
CA SER A 28 -9.43 -19.15 -18.44
C SER A 28 -8.34 -18.11 -18.76
N HIS A 29 -7.10 -18.58 -18.65
CA HIS A 29 -5.84 -17.96 -19.10
C HIS A 29 -5.18 -16.89 -18.20
N PHE A 30 -4.46 -17.41 -17.20
CA PHE A 30 -3.24 -16.82 -16.63
C PHE A 30 -2.24 -16.41 -17.74
N LEU A 31 -1.88 -15.13 -17.80
CA LEU A 31 -0.63 -14.70 -18.45
C LEU A 31 0.48 -14.68 -17.41
N LYS A 32 1.21 -15.80 -17.38
CA LYS A 32 2.58 -15.90 -16.88
C LYS A 32 3.45 -14.87 -17.60
N LEU A 33 4.20 -14.08 -16.84
CA LEU A 33 5.43 -13.47 -17.34
C LEU A 33 6.44 -14.60 -17.55
N ASP A 34 6.98 -14.75 -18.76
CA ASP A 34 8.07 -15.69 -19.01
C ASP A 34 9.31 -14.95 -19.56
N PRO A 35 10.47 -15.06 -18.90
CA PRO A 35 11.77 -14.63 -19.42
C PRO A 35 12.43 -15.80 -20.17
N HIS A 36 12.72 -15.59 -21.46
CA HIS A 36 13.52 -16.45 -22.36
C HIS A 36 14.25 -17.67 -21.76
N CYS A 37 13.77 -18.88 -22.05
CA CYS A 37 14.60 -20.06 -22.33
C CYS A 37 13.80 -21.11 -23.15
N HIS A 38 14.48 -21.81 -24.05
CA HIS A 38 13.92 -22.53 -25.21
C HIS A 38 13.28 -23.92 -24.94
N THR A 39 12.30 -24.25 -25.80
CA THR A 39 11.92 -25.58 -26.40
C THR A 39 11.71 -26.81 -25.52
N TYR A 40 10.48 -27.33 -25.48
CA TYR A 40 9.99 -28.47 -26.31
C TYR A 40 8.47 -28.68 -26.10
N GLN A 41 7.78 -29.08 -27.17
CA GLN A 41 6.39 -29.59 -27.27
C GLN A 41 6.14 -30.72 -26.23
N GLU A 42 4.92 -30.94 -25.70
CA GLU A 42 3.76 -31.52 -26.40
C GLU A 42 2.41 -31.22 -25.72
N SER A 43 1.39 -31.28 -26.57
CA SER A 43 -0.06 -31.08 -26.37
C SER A 43 -0.76 -32.18 -25.57
N VAL A 44 -1.81 -31.82 -24.82
CA VAL A 44 -3.05 -32.62 -24.76
C VAL A 44 -4.25 -31.68 -24.57
N ASP A 45 -5.14 -31.65 -25.57
CA ASP A 45 -6.48 -31.08 -25.48
C ASP A 45 -7.34 -31.92 -24.52
N SER A 46 -8.18 -31.28 -23.69
CA SER A 46 -9.38 -31.94 -23.16
C SER A 46 -10.48 -30.92 -22.87
N THR A 47 -11.57 -31.13 -23.58
CA THR A 47 -12.86 -30.45 -23.63
C THR A 47 -13.74 -30.72 -22.40
N LEU A 48 -14.51 -29.69 -22.01
CA LEU A 48 -15.93 -29.70 -21.56
C LEU A 48 -16.50 -31.01 -20.98
N PHE A 49 -16.93 -31.04 -19.71
CA PHE A 49 -18.13 -31.79 -19.27
C PHE A 49 -18.71 -31.22 -17.97
N GLY A 50 -20.05 -31.03 -17.96
CA GLY A 50 -20.84 -30.56 -16.82
C GLY A 50 -21.54 -31.69 -16.05
N ASP A 51 -21.83 -31.42 -14.78
CA ASP A 51 -22.24 -32.33 -13.70
C ASP A 51 -23.67 -32.93 -13.79
N LEU A 52 -24.12 -33.42 -14.94
CA LEU A 52 -25.47 -34.01 -15.07
C LEU A 52 -25.55 -35.38 -15.76
N GLN A 53 -24.44 -36.11 -15.83
CA GLN A 53 -24.42 -37.50 -16.27
C GLN A 53 -23.58 -38.38 -15.35
N ASP A 54 -24.01 -38.52 -14.09
CA ASP A 54 -23.62 -39.67 -13.30
C ASP A 54 -24.75 -40.70 -13.29
N GLY A 55 -24.47 -41.88 -13.87
CA GLY A 55 -25.39 -43.00 -14.00
C GLY A 55 -25.82 -43.61 -12.66
N PHE A 56 -25.17 -43.23 -11.56
CA PHE A 56 -25.51 -43.71 -10.22
C PHE A 56 -26.85 -43.18 -9.70
N TYR A 57 -27.20 -41.93 -10.03
CA TYR A 57 -28.42 -41.29 -9.52
C TYR A 57 -29.70 -41.86 -10.16
N LYS A 58 -29.61 -42.26 -11.43
CA LYS A 58 -30.74 -42.83 -12.18
C LYS A 58 -31.14 -44.22 -11.68
N TYR A 59 -30.15 -45.03 -11.28
CA TYR A 59 -30.40 -46.40 -10.79
C TYR A 59 -31.12 -46.42 -9.43
N SER A 60 -30.79 -45.46 -8.54
CA SER A 60 -31.40 -45.35 -7.22
C SER A 60 -32.88 -44.97 -7.25
N GLN A 61 -33.27 -44.09 -8.19
CA GLN A 61 -34.67 -43.67 -8.34
C GLN A 61 -35.54 -44.70 -9.05
N ASP A 62 -34.97 -45.47 -9.99
CA ASP A 62 -35.74 -46.51 -10.70
C ASP A 62 -36.00 -47.74 -9.81
N LEU A 63 -35.07 -48.10 -8.90
CA LEU A 63 -35.26 -49.15 -7.89
C LEU A 63 -36.34 -48.79 -6.85
N LEU A 64 -36.38 -47.53 -6.42
CA LEU A 64 -37.42 -47.02 -5.51
C LEU A 64 -38.81 -46.98 -6.16
N LYS A 65 -38.88 -46.87 -7.50
CA LYS A 65 -40.13 -46.86 -8.25
C LYS A 65 -40.65 -48.25 -8.64
N THR A 66 -39.77 -49.25 -8.77
CA THR A 66 -40.16 -50.60 -9.24
C THR A 66 -40.33 -51.64 -8.13
N SER A 67 -39.77 -51.44 -6.93
CA SER A 67 -40.02 -52.32 -5.78
C SER A 67 -40.37 -51.48 -4.55
N GLY A 68 -41.63 -51.59 -4.10
CA GLY A 68 -42.14 -50.84 -2.96
C GLY A 68 -41.32 -51.05 -1.67
N GLU A 69 -41.43 -50.08 -0.77
CA GLU A 69 -40.69 -49.93 0.50
C GLU A 69 -40.60 -51.19 1.38
N GLU A 70 -41.52 -52.14 1.21
CA GLU A 70 -41.55 -53.41 1.94
C GLU A 70 -40.40 -54.35 1.61
N ASN A 71 -39.88 -54.36 0.37
CA ASN A 71 -38.75 -55.21 0.00
C ASN A 71 -37.42 -54.71 0.59
N TYR A 72 -37.28 -53.40 0.76
CA TYR A 72 -36.08 -52.81 1.36
C TYR A 72 -35.99 -53.11 2.87
N LYS A 73 -37.14 -53.11 3.58
CA LYS A 73 -37.20 -53.50 4.99
C LYS A 73 -36.86 -54.97 5.21
N ARG A 74 -37.33 -55.88 4.35
CA ARG A 74 -36.96 -57.31 4.44
C ARG A 74 -35.48 -57.54 4.22
N LEU A 75 -34.86 -56.85 3.26
CA LEU A 75 -33.42 -56.97 2.98
C LEU A 75 -32.56 -56.46 4.16
N ALA A 76 -33.01 -55.39 4.84
CA ALA A 76 -32.34 -54.86 6.03
C ALA A 76 -32.47 -55.77 7.26
N GLU A 77 -33.59 -56.48 7.39
CA GLU A 77 -33.80 -57.50 8.42
C GLU A 77 -33.01 -58.80 8.14
N GLU A 78 -32.89 -59.22 6.88
CA GLU A 78 -32.06 -60.36 6.45
C GLU A 78 -30.55 -60.10 6.65
N MET A 79 -30.10 -58.85 6.50
CA MET A 79 -28.71 -58.44 6.77
C MET A 79 -28.37 -58.24 8.26
N GLY A 80 -29.26 -58.62 9.18
CA GLY A 80 -28.93 -58.76 10.61
C GLY A 80 -28.69 -57.45 11.36
N LEU A 81 -29.16 -56.31 10.84
CA LEU A 81 -29.07 -55.02 11.53
C LEU A 81 -30.11 -54.94 12.66
N ARG A 82 -29.81 -55.57 13.81
CA ARG A 82 -30.61 -55.43 15.03
C ARG A 82 -30.46 -54.01 15.59
N SER A 83 -31.56 -53.27 15.59
CA SER A 83 -31.77 -52.14 16.50
C SER A 83 -31.89 -52.67 17.94
N SER A 84 -31.06 -52.17 18.85
CA SER A 84 -31.25 -52.35 20.29
C SER A 84 -30.97 -51.05 21.01
N GLY A 85 -31.99 -50.58 21.73
CA GLY A 85 -32.04 -49.31 22.42
C GLY A 85 -31.32 -49.32 23.77
N SER A 86 -30.64 -48.22 24.05
CA SER A 86 -30.43 -47.70 25.39
C SER A 86 -30.11 -46.20 25.27
N THR A 87 -31.12 -45.38 25.44
CA THR A 87 -31.02 -43.92 25.63
C THR A 87 -30.88 -43.64 27.11
N ALA A 88 -29.71 -43.14 27.57
CA ALA A 88 -29.65 -42.25 28.75
C ALA A 88 -28.24 -41.70 29.10
N VAL A 89 -27.10 -42.27 28.68
CA VAL A 89 -25.79 -41.90 29.28
C VAL A 89 -24.66 -41.55 28.31
N SER A 90 -24.84 -41.58 26.98
CA SER A 90 -23.74 -41.32 26.02
C SER A 90 -23.74 -39.95 25.32
N TYR A 91 -24.61 -39.00 25.70
CA TYR A 91 -24.57 -37.64 25.15
C TYR A 91 -23.61 -36.69 25.92
N ALA A 92 -22.91 -37.17 26.95
CA ALA A 92 -21.91 -36.38 27.69
C ALA A 92 -20.49 -36.43 27.09
N SER A 93 -20.29 -37.19 26.01
CA SER A 93 -19.00 -37.38 25.34
C SER A 93 -19.05 -37.12 23.84
N ALA A 94 -20.10 -36.44 23.35
CA ALA A 94 -20.10 -35.87 22.00
C ALA A 94 -18.95 -34.85 21.93
N GLN A 95 -17.86 -35.29 21.30
CA GLN A 95 -16.70 -34.50 20.93
C GLN A 95 -17.18 -33.14 20.41
N MET A 96 -16.77 -32.07 21.09
CA MET A 96 -16.85 -30.73 20.55
C MET A 96 -16.24 -30.79 19.16
N VAL A 97 -17.05 -30.53 18.13
CA VAL A 97 -16.56 -30.34 16.76
C VAL A 97 -15.37 -29.38 16.88
N PRO A 98 -14.18 -29.70 16.32
CA PRO A 98 -13.03 -28.81 16.41
C PRO A 98 -13.49 -27.42 15.98
N ILE A 99 -13.18 -26.39 16.78
CA ILE A 99 -13.43 -25.01 16.37
C ILE A 99 -12.71 -24.84 15.03
N GLU A 100 -13.47 -24.76 13.93
CA GLU A 100 -12.91 -24.53 12.61
C GLU A 100 -12.11 -23.23 12.71
N ARG A 101 -10.82 -23.30 12.38
CA ARG A 101 -9.92 -22.14 12.42
C ARG A 101 -9.87 -21.52 11.04
N PRO A 102 -9.75 -20.18 10.94
CA PRO A 102 -9.72 -19.54 9.64
C PRO A 102 -8.44 -19.90 8.89
N ALA A 103 -8.56 -20.04 7.57
CA ALA A 103 -7.43 -20.39 6.71
C ALA A 103 -6.35 -19.29 6.73
N LEU A 104 -5.08 -19.72 6.74
CA LEU A 104 -3.93 -18.85 6.54
C LEU A 104 -3.57 -18.79 5.03
N PRO A 105 -3.04 -17.66 4.52
CA PRO A 105 -2.78 -16.40 5.22
C PRO A 105 -4.02 -15.50 5.35
N TYR A 106 -4.02 -14.60 6.33
CA TYR A 106 -5.00 -13.54 6.45
C TYR A 106 -4.90 -12.55 5.28
N ALA A 107 -6.05 -12.15 4.76
CA ALA A 107 -6.22 -11.01 3.87
C ALA A 107 -7.54 -10.30 4.18
N ILE A 108 -7.63 -9.01 3.91
CA ILE A 108 -8.83 -8.22 4.15
C ILE A 108 -9.97 -8.75 3.27
N GLY A 109 -11.13 -8.92 3.88
CA GLY A 109 -12.32 -9.45 3.22
C GLY A 109 -12.35 -10.97 3.05
N SER A 110 -11.36 -11.71 3.56
CA SER A 110 -11.44 -13.17 3.58
C SER A 110 -12.65 -13.65 4.41
N PRO A 111 -13.49 -14.55 3.88
CA PRO A 111 -14.78 -14.92 4.50
C PRO A 111 -14.59 -15.54 5.89
N ASP A 112 -13.60 -16.41 6.05
CA ASP A 112 -13.27 -17.07 7.32
C ASP A 112 -12.86 -16.08 8.42
N TRP A 113 -12.38 -14.90 8.00
CA TRP A 113 -11.87 -13.85 8.88
C TRP A 113 -12.92 -12.78 9.23
N SER A 114 -14.16 -12.94 8.76
CA SER A 114 -15.24 -11.98 8.99
C SER A 114 -15.52 -11.77 10.47
N LEU A 115 -15.45 -10.52 10.93
CA LEU A 115 -15.88 -10.14 12.28
C LEU A 115 -17.40 -10.16 12.46
N VAL A 116 -18.19 -10.39 11.41
CA VAL A 116 -19.66 -10.41 11.46
C VAL A 116 -20.19 -11.84 11.52
N ASN A 117 -19.67 -12.70 10.67
CA ASN A 117 -20.17 -14.07 10.49
C ASN A 117 -19.06 -15.14 10.64
N GLY A 118 -17.81 -14.74 10.89
CA GLY A 118 -16.65 -15.61 10.88
C GLY A 118 -16.17 -16.06 12.25
N LEU A 119 -15.21 -16.99 12.22
CA LEU A 119 -14.69 -17.75 13.36
C LEU A 119 -13.76 -16.91 14.26
N VAL A 120 -13.27 -15.77 13.75
CA VAL A 120 -12.40 -14.80 14.45
C VAL A 120 -12.99 -14.26 15.74
N ARG A 121 -14.32 -14.26 15.87
CA ARG A 121 -15.01 -13.82 17.10
C ARG A 121 -14.67 -14.67 18.33
N TYR A 122 -14.26 -15.91 18.12
CA TYR A 122 -14.00 -16.91 19.16
C TYR A 122 -12.51 -17.25 19.31
N MET A 123 -11.62 -16.53 18.61
CA MET A 123 -10.18 -16.78 18.60
C MET A 123 -9.40 -16.04 19.71
N ASP A 124 -10.03 -15.17 20.49
CA ASP A 124 -9.37 -14.56 21.65
C ASP A 124 -9.22 -15.63 22.76
N PRO A 125 -8.09 -15.69 23.48
CA PRO A 125 -7.64 -16.89 24.18
C PRO A 125 -8.57 -17.28 25.34
N SER A 126 -9.32 -18.38 25.15
CA SER A 126 -9.83 -19.20 26.25
C SER A 126 -8.92 -20.43 26.41
N GLY A 127 -7.73 -20.22 26.99
CA GLY A 127 -6.78 -21.28 27.36
C GLY A 127 -5.79 -21.70 26.27
N ASN A 128 -4.55 -21.98 26.71
CA ASN A 128 -3.43 -22.79 26.16
C ASN A 128 -3.25 -23.06 24.64
N GLU A 129 -3.86 -22.31 23.73
CA GLU A 129 -3.61 -22.45 22.29
C GLU A 129 -2.55 -21.44 21.81
N ASP A 130 -1.51 -21.96 21.14
CA ASP A 130 -0.51 -21.14 20.46
C ASP A 130 -1.15 -20.49 19.21
N LEU A 131 -1.43 -19.19 19.30
CA LEU A 131 -2.04 -18.37 18.26
C LEU A 131 -1.01 -17.53 17.47
N THR A 132 0.28 -17.79 17.67
CA THR A 132 1.38 -16.98 17.13
C THR A 132 1.33 -16.89 15.60
N GLU A 133 1.04 -17.98 14.91
CA GLU A 133 0.98 -18.01 13.44
C GLU A 133 -0.16 -17.14 12.88
N TRP A 134 -1.35 -17.16 13.51
CA TRP A 134 -2.48 -16.32 13.11
C TRP A 134 -2.20 -14.84 13.39
N ILE A 135 -1.61 -14.52 14.54
CA ILE A 135 -1.18 -13.16 14.86
C ILE A 135 -0.16 -12.69 13.83
N GLU A 136 0.86 -13.50 13.52
CA GLU A 136 1.88 -13.14 12.51
C GLU A 136 1.25 -12.89 11.14
N SER A 137 0.28 -13.73 10.76
CA SER A 137 -0.48 -13.60 9.51
C SER A 137 -1.23 -12.27 9.43
N VAL A 138 -1.99 -11.91 10.48
CA VAL A 138 -2.69 -10.61 10.54
C VAL A 138 -1.69 -9.46 10.54
N MET A 139 -0.60 -9.60 11.31
CA MET A 139 0.44 -8.57 11.43
C MET A 139 1.16 -8.29 10.10
N LYS A 140 1.28 -9.27 9.19
CA LYS A 140 1.83 -9.06 7.83
C LYS A 140 1.00 -8.05 7.03
N VAL A 141 -0.34 -8.12 7.11
CA VAL A 141 -1.23 -7.16 6.45
C VAL A 141 -1.27 -5.85 7.23
N TYR A 142 -1.35 -5.93 8.56
CA TYR A 142 -1.40 -4.79 9.48
C TYR A 142 -0.27 -3.79 9.23
N LYS A 143 0.98 -4.27 9.20
CA LYS A 143 2.17 -3.43 9.03
C LYS A 143 2.20 -2.76 7.65
N LYS A 144 1.76 -3.46 6.61
CA LYS A 144 1.68 -2.91 5.24
C LYS A 144 0.67 -1.77 5.16
N VAL A 145 -0.56 -2.00 5.61
CA VAL A 145 -1.63 -0.98 5.58
C VAL A 145 -1.23 0.23 6.44
N TYR A 146 -0.70 0.00 7.64
CA TYR A 146 -0.21 1.07 8.50
C TYR A 146 0.93 1.88 7.88
N ALA A 147 1.92 1.22 7.28
CA ALA A 147 3.04 1.91 6.62
C ALA A 147 2.57 2.81 5.48
N ILE A 148 1.65 2.32 4.64
CA ILE A 148 1.04 3.10 3.56
C ILE A 148 0.24 4.27 4.14
N ALA A 149 -0.59 4.03 5.18
CA ALA A 149 -1.36 5.09 5.83
C ALA A 149 -0.46 6.22 6.35
N LYS A 150 0.65 5.87 7.00
CA LYS A 150 1.63 6.82 7.52
C LYS A 150 2.29 7.64 6.43
N PHE A 151 2.73 6.99 5.35
CA PHE A 151 3.30 7.68 4.22
C PHE A 151 2.30 8.67 3.61
N VAL A 152 1.10 8.19 3.27
CA VAL A 152 0.04 8.99 2.65
C VAL A 152 -0.35 10.19 3.52
N VAL A 153 -0.51 10.02 4.83
CA VAL A 153 -0.81 11.13 5.75
C VAL A 153 0.29 12.19 5.78
N VAL A 154 1.55 11.80 5.70
CA VAL A 154 2.63 12.78 5.63
C VAL A 154 2.58 13.55 4.30
N VAL A 155 2.36 12.87 3.16
CA VAL A 155 2.14 13.56 1.87
C VAL A 155 0.96 14.54 1.97
N PHE A 156 -0.12 14.12 2.62
CA PHE A 156 -1.28 14.97 2.88
C PHE A 156 -0.93 16.21 3.70
N TYR A 157 -0.07 16.12 4.71
CA TYR A 157 0.39 17.31 5.44
C TYR A 157 1.22 18.27 4.58
N PHE A 158 2.05 17.76 3.66
CA PHE A 158 2.81 18.59 2.72
C PHE A 158 1.91 19.45 1.83
N TYR A 159 0.78 18.89 1.38
CA TYR A 159 -0.23 19.57 0.56
C TYR A 159 -1.36 20.23 1.36
N ASN A 160 -1.30 20.22 2.71
CA ASN A 160 -2.37 20.70 3.59
C ASN A 160 -3.76 20.11 3.25
N VAL A 161 -3.78 18.82 2.96
CA VAL A 161 -5.03 18.05 2.83
C VAL A 161 -5.71 18.04 4.18
N ASP A 162 -7.01 18.34 4.20
CA ASP A 162 -7.82 18.19 5.40
C ASP A 162 -7.94 16.72 5.79
N LEU A 163 -7.54 16.44 7.03
CA LEU A 163 -7.55 15.14 7.67
C LEU A 163 -8.38 15.27 8.94
N ASP A 164 -9.59 14.74 8.89
CA ASP A 164 -10.50 14.74 10.03
C ASP A 164 -9.86 14.00 11.23
N ASP A 165 -9.79 14.71 12.35
CA ASP A 165 -9.20 14.24 13.60
C ASP A 165 -10.18 13.42 14.44
N HIS A 166 -11.48 13.48 14.15
CA HIS A 166 -12.54 12.86 14.95
C HIS A 166 -13.26 11.84 14.04
N GLU A 167 -12.94 10.55 14.24
CA GLU A 167 -13.41 9.43 13.42
C GLU A 167 -12.88 9.38 11.97
N GLY A 168 -11.96 10.29 11.60
CA GLY A 168 -11.28 10.25 10.31
C GLY A 168 -10.06 9.32 10.26
N LEU A 169 -9.31 9.40 9.16
CA LEU A 169 -8.11 8.60 8.93
C LEU A 169 -7.09 8.70 10.08
N LEU A 170 -6.93 9.89 10.69
CA LEU A 170 -6.00 10.09 11.80
C LEU A 170 -6.44 9.35 13.06
N ALA A 171 -7.74 9.24 13.32
CA ALA A 171 -8.26 8.48 14.45
C ALA A 171 -8.00 6.97 14.27
N HIS A 172 -8.22 6.44 13.06
CA HIS A 172 -7.91 5.04 12.75
C HIS A 172 -6.43 4.72 12.83
N ILE A 173 -5.55 5.65 12.43
CA ILE A 173 -4.10 5.50 12.59
C ILE A 173 -3.72 5.47 14.06
N ARG A 174 -4.24 6.40 14.89
CA ARG A 174 -3.98 6.43 16.33
C ARG A 174 -4.40 5.12 17.01
N LYS A 175 -5.59 4.62 16.67
CA LYS A 175 -6.07 3.32 17.16
C LYS A 175 -5.19 2.15 16.72
N ALA A 176 -4.65 2.19 15.51
CA ALA A 176 -3.68 1.19 15.07
C ALA A 176 -2.34 1.29 15.84
N GLU A 177 -1.87 2.50 16.15
CA GLU A 177 -0.67 2.64 16.98
C GLU A 177 -0.85 2.07 18.39
N GLU A 178 -2.02 2.30 19.00
CA GLU A 178 -2.38 1.77 20.33
C GLU A 178 -2.46 0.24 20.34
N LEU A 179 -2.96 -0.37 19.26
CA LEU A 179 -3.16 -1.82 19.15
C LEU A 179 -1.97 -2.57 18.55
N ALA A 180 -0.89 -1.91 18.16
CA ALA A 180 0.21 -2.56 17.45
C ALA A 180 0.99 -3.59 18.31
N THR A 181 0.91 -3.53 19.64
CA THR A 181 1.41 -4.56 20.57
C THR A 181 0.33 -5.52 21.08
N SER A 182 -0.91 -5.39 20.61
CA SER A 182 -1.99 -6.29 21.01
C SER A 182 -1.72 -7.71 20.50
N ASN A 183 -2.15 -8.70 21.30
CA ASN A 183 -2.21 -10.11 20.90
C ASN A 183 -3.65 -10.58 20.65
N SER A 184 -4.64 -9.68 20.74
CA SER A 184 -6.02 -9.99 20.34
C SER A 184 -6.13 -9.93 18.82
N ILE A 185 -6.35 -11.09 18.21
CA ILE A 185 -6.57 -11.23 16.76
C ILE A 185 -7.77 -10.39 16.33
N LYS A 186 -8.86 -10.43 17.10
CA LYS A 186 -10.09 -9.69 16.83
C LYS A 186 -9.86 -8.18 16.77
N ASP A 187 -9.08 -7.64 17.69
CA ASP A 187 -8.79 -6.20 17.72
C ASP A 187 -7.83 -5.79 16.60
N LEU A 188 -6.83 -6.62 16.29
CA LEU A 188 -5.92 -6.40 15.17
C LEU A 188 -6.66 -6.40 13.83
N VAL A 189 -7.52 -7.40 13.58
CA VAL A 189 -8.36 -7.50 12.37
C VAL A 189 -9.27 -6.29 12.25
N ARG A 190 -9.99 -5.91 13.32
CA ARG A 190 -10.88 -4.74 13.29
C ARG A 190 -10.12 -3.45 12.97
N ALA A 191 -8.95 -3.26 13.60
CA ALA A 191 -8.15 -2.07 13.41
C ALA A 191 -7.61 -1.97 11.97
N VAL A 192 -7.09 -3.06 11.40
CA VAL A 192 -6.56 -3.04 10.04
C VAL A 192 -7.63 -2.87 8.97
N GLU A 193 -8.80 -3.50 9.12
CA GLU A 193 -9.88 -3.38 8.13
C GLU A 193 -10.46 -1.96 8.11
N THR A 194 -10.75 -1.39 9.29
CA THR A 194 -11.26 -0.01 9.37
C THR A 194 -10.25 1.01 8.87
N LEU A 195 -8.96 0.83 9.20
CA LEU A 195 -7.89 1.67 8.66
C LEU A 195 -7.78 1.53 7.13
N TYR A 196 -7.86 0.31 6.59
CA TYR A 196 -7.79 0.05 5.16
C TYR A 196 -8.88 0.79 4.40
N TYR A 197 -10.16 0.62 4.78
CA TYR A 197 -11.25 1.27 4.05
C TYR A 197 -11.24 2.79 4.21
N SER A 198 -10.90 3.31 5.39
CA SER A 198 -10.74 4.75 5.60
C SER A 198 -9.59 5.33 4.76
N LEU A 199 -8.45 4.64 4.68
CA LEU A 199 -7.30 5.04 3.88
C LEU A 199 -7.65 5.00 2.39
N TYR A 200 -8.23 3.89 1.93
CA TYR A 200 -8.55 3.66 0.53
C TYR A 200 -9.56 4.69 0.00
N ALA A 201 -10.60 5.01 0.80
CA ALA A 201 -11.57 6.05 0.47
C ALA A 201 -10.91 7.41 0.26
N LYS A 202 -10.06 7.84 1.21
CA LYS A 202 -9.35 9.12 1.10
C LYS A 202 -8.33 9.11 -0.04
N LEU A 203 -7.58 8.02 -0.20
CA LEU A 203 -6.56 7.88 -1.24
C LEU A 203 -7.14 8.01 -2.65
N ILE A 204 -8.27 7.33 -2.94
CA ILE A 204 -8.91 7.46 -4.26
C ILE A 204 -9.38 8.89 -4.54
N MET A 205 -9.99 9.56 -3.56
CA MET A 205 -10.41 10.95 -3.73
C MET A 205 -9.22 11.87 -4.02
N GLU A 206 -8.09 11.63 -3.35
CA GLU A 206 -6.89 12.44 -3.54
C GLU A 206 -6.13 12.12 -4.83
N ILE A 207 -6.20 10.88 -5.35
CA ILE A 207 -5.76 10.55 -6.71
C ILE A 207 -6.56 11.34 -7.73
N ALA A 208 -7.89 11.34 -7.62
CA ALA A 208 -8.77 12.09 -8.52
C ALA A 208 -8.49 13.61 -8.45
N ASN A 209 -8.27 14.16 -7.26
CA ASN A 209 -7.92 15.58 -7.08
C ASN A 209 -6.56 15.93 -7.72
N ALA A 210 -5.53 15.11 -7.51
CA ALA A 210 -4.21 15.33 -8.09
C ALA A 210 -4.25 15.26 -9.62
N GLU A 211 -4.99 14.30 -10.17
CA GLU A 211 -5.21 14.17 -11.62
C GLU A 211 -6.00 15.36 -12.18
N LEU A 212 -7.08 15.77 -11.51
CA LEU A 212 -7.87 16.94 -11.93
C LEU A 212 -7.00 18.19 -12.03
N CYS A 213 -6.11 18.39 -11.06
CA CYS A 213 -5.14 19.48 -11.05
C CYS A 213 -4.10 19.37 -12.17
N SER A 214 -3.79 18.15 -12.64
CA SER A 214 -2.76 17.92 -13.65
C SER A 214 -3.18 18.33 -15.06
N TYR A 215 -4.49 18.44 -15.33
CA TYR A 215 -5.04 19.00 -16.57
C TYR A 215 -4.79 20.51 -16.73
N PHE A 216 -4.53 21.22 -15.64
CA PHE A 216 -4.28 22.65 -15.67
C PHE A 216 -2.79 22.97 -15.81
N GLN A 217 -2.43 23.63 -16.91
CA GLN A 217 -1.05 24.04 -17.16
C GLN A 217 -0.83 25.46 -16.62
N LEU A 218 -0.24 25.58 -15.43
CA LEU A 218 0.00 26.88 -14.78
C LEU A 218 0.98 27.77 -15.59
N GLY A 219 1.80 27.20 -16.47
CA GLY A 219 2.71 27.95 -17.36
C GLY A 219 3.84 28.72 -16.66
N ILE A 220 3.97 28.60 -15.33
CA ILE A 220 4.99 29.31 -14.53
C ILE A 220 6.25 28.42 -14.40
N PRO A 221 7.44 28.89 -14.82
CA PRO A 221 8.69 28.20 -14.57
C PRO A 221 8.95 28.06 -13.06
N ARG A 222 9.28 26.85 -12.60
CA ARG A 222 9.64 26.60 -11.21
C ARG A 222 10.99 27.27 -10.91
N VAL A 223 10.97 28.38 -10.17
CA VAL A 223 12.20 29.02 -9.65
C VAL A 223 12.66 28.23 -8.42
N THR A 224 13.77 27.52 -8.53
CA THR A 224 14.37 26.79 -7.41
C THR A 224 15.22 27.74 -6.58
N THR A 225 14.82 28.02 -5.34
CA THR A 225 15.73 28.56 -4.34
C THR A 225 16.65 27.42 -3.87
N LYS A 226 17.94 27.73 -3.63
CA LYS A 226 19.00 26.72 -3.48
C LYS A 226 18.86 25.79 -2.26
N ASP A 227 17.95 26.06 -1.31
CA ASP A 227 17.96 25.40 0.00
C ASP A 227 16.61 24.84 0.49
N ASP A 228 15.49 25.06 -0.22
CA ASP A 228 14.17 24.61 0.25
C ASP A 228 13.62 23.44 -0.59
N PHE A 229 13.10 22.41 0.10
CA PHE A 229 12.40 21.31 -0.54
C PHE A 229 11.16 21.81 -1.28
N MET A 230 11.06 21.48 -2.56
CA MET A 230 9.92 21.81 -3.43
C MET A 230 9.01 20.60 -3.59
N LEU A 231 7.70 20.84 -3.60
CA LEU A 231 6.72 19.80 -3.82
C LEU A 231 6.81 19.22 -5.25
N PRO A 232 6.62 17.90 -5.40
CA PRO A 232 6.57 17.27 -6.72
C PRO A 232 5.43 17.82 -7.59
N GLU A 233 5.56 17.64 -8.90
CA GLU A 233 4.46 17.92 -9.85
C GLU A 233 3.26 17.03 -9.60
N GLN A 234 2.08 17.50 -10.01
CA GLN A 234 0.80 16.83 -9.79
C GLN A 234 0.82 15.39 -10.31
N HIS A 235 1.41 15.18 -11.49
CA HIS A 235 1.58 13.85 -12.08
C HIS A 235 2.46 12.95 -11.23
N SER A 236 3.59 13.44 -10.73
CA SER A 236 4.49 12.65 -9.88
C SER A 236 3.83 12.29 -8.54
N THR A 237 3.08 13.21 -7.92
CA THR A 237 2.31 12.94 -6.70
C THR A 237 1.20 11.92 -6.95
N MET A 238 0.49 12.04 -8.07
CA MET A 238 -0.51 11.05 -8.48
C MET A 238 0.11 9.66 -8.66
N LYS A 239 1.28 9.56 -9.30
CA LYS A 239 2.02 8.29 -9.46
C LYS A 239 2.35 7.67 -8.10
N MET A 240 2.79 8.46 -7.11
CA MET A 240 3.04 7.96 -5.74
C MET A 240 1.77 7.40 -5.09
N PHE A 241 0.64 8.10 -5.22
CA PHE A 241 -0.63 7.62 -4.68
C PHE A 241 -1.13 6.36 -5.40
N LEU A 242 -0.93 6.24 -6.71
CA LEU A 242 -1.24 5.04 -7.47
C LEU A 242 -0.43 3.83 -6.99
N VAL A 243 0.86 3.99 -6.73
CA VAL A 243 1.71 2.94 -6.14
C VAL A 243 1.18 2.50 -4.77
N CYS A 244 0.75 3.45 -3.93
CA CYS A 244 0.11 3.13 -2.66
C CYS A 244 -1.20 2.35 -2.85
N LYS A 245 -2.03 2.74 -3.82
CA LYS A 245 -3.29 2.05 -4.14
C LYS A 245 -3.02 0.63 -4.65
N GLU A 246 -2.11 0.45 -5.59
CA GLU A 246 -1.73 -0.87 -6.13
C GLU A 246 -1.19 -1.81 -5.03
N SER A 247 -0.47 -1.25 -4.05
CA SER A 247 -0.01 -2.01 -2.90
C SER A 247 -1.15 -2.47 -1.99
N LEU A 248 -2.22 -1.66 -1.87
CA LEU A 248 -3.43 -2.01 -1.12
C LEU A 248 -4.32 -3.02 -1.88
N ASP A 249 -4.36 -2.92 -3.20
CA ASP A 249 -5.10 -3.83 -4.10
C ASP A 249 -4.45 -5.21 -4.23
N SER A 250 -3.24 -5.40 -3.69
CA SER A 250 -2.55 -6.69 -3.74
C SER A 250 -3.41 -7.79 -3.09
N PRO A 251 -3.53 -8.99 -3.69
CA PRO A 251 -4.19 -10.14 -3.08
C PRO A 251 -3.60 -10.54 -1.72
N SER A 252 -2.32 -10.18 -1.48
CA SER A 252 -1.64 -10.37 -0.19
C SER A 252 -2.05 -9.38 0.90
N VAL A 253 -2.94 -8.43 0.59
CA VAL A 253 -3.48 -7.40 1.49
C VAL A 253 -4.99 -7.47 1.52
N CYS A 254 -5.65 -7.50 0.36
CA CYS A 254 -7.10 -7.56 0.22
C CYS A 254 -7.49 -8.67 -0.76
N LEU A 255 -8.30 -9.62 -0.31
CA LEU A 255 -8.83 -10.71 -1.14
C LEU A 255 -10.19 -10.33 -1.74
N VAL A 256 -11.12 -9.86 -0.89
CA VAL A 256 -12.48 -9.45 -1.30
C VAL A 256 -12.72 -8.01 -0.90
N PHE A 257 -12.94 -7.16 -1.90
CA PHE A 257 -13.13 -5.73 -1.70
C PHE A 257 -14.61 -5.35 -1.55
N SER A 258 -15.00 -4.80 -0.39
CA SER A 258 -16.37 -4.33 -0.16
C SER A 258 -16.56 -2.90 -0.68
N LYS A 259 -17.31 -2.77 -1.78
CA LYS A 259 -17.69 -1.46 -2.32
C LYS A 259 -18.61 -0.70 -1.37
N ASP A 260 -19.45 -1.38 -0.60
CA ASP A 260 -20.44 -0.71 0.25
C ASP A 260 -19.81 -0.05 1.47
N ILE A 261 -18.84 -0.71 2.11
CA ILE A 261 -18.06 -0.11 3.20
C ILE A 261 -17.30 1.12 2.67
N LEU A 262 -16.67 0.99 1.49
CA LEU A 262 -15.98 2.12 0.86
C LEU A 262 -16.91 3.31 0.61
N ARG A 263 -18.10 3.06 0.06
CA ARG A 263 -19.11 4.09 -0.23
C ARG A 263 -19.54 4.84 1.02
N GLN A 264 -19.69 4.14 2.15
CA GLN A 264 -20.01 4.78 3.43
C GLN A 264 -18.90 5.76 3.87
N HIS A 265 -17.64 5.35 3.79
CA HIS A 265 -16.51 6.23 4.09
C HIS A 265 -16.42 7.44 3.13
N GLN A 266 -16.63 7.22 1.83
CA GLN A 266 -16.62 8.29 0.83
C GLN A 266 -17.77 9.29 1.06
N ALA A 267 -18.99 8.81 1.31
CA ALA A 267 -20.13 9.68 1.61
C ALA A 267 -19.87 10.57 2.84
N GLY A 268 -19.24 10.02 3.89
CA GLY A 268 -18.82 10.79 5.06
C GLY A 268 -17.80 11.89 4.72
N LEU A 269 -16.80 11.58 3.88
CA LEU A 269 -15.81 12.55 3.42
C LEU A 269 -16.44 13.66 2.55
N VAL A 270 -17.31 13.30 1.60
CA VAL A 270 -17.99 14.25 0.72
C VAL A 270 -18.89 15.18 1.54
N ARG A 271 -19.70 14.65 2.46
CA ARG A 271 -20.57 15.45 3.32
C ARG A 271 -19.80 16.50 4.12
N ARG A 272 -18.65 16.12 4.70
CA ARG A 272 -17.79 17.09 5.41
C ARG A 272 -17.23 18.17 4.49
N ALA A 273 -16.76 17.78 3.30
CA ALA A 273 -16.22 18.74 2.34
C ALA A 273 -17.29 19.72 1.84
N VAL A 274 -18.53 19.25 1.63
CA VAL A 274 -19.69 20.12 1.33
C VAL A 274 -19.95 21.10 2.47
N ASN A 275 -19.98 20.63 3.72
CA ASN A 275 -20.23 21.50 4.88
C ASN A 275 -19.12 22.55 5.05
N MET A 276 -17.86 22.17 4.85
CA MET A 276 -16.73 23.10 4.89
C MET A 276 -16.88 24.17 3.80
N LEU A 277 -17.19 23.76 2.57
CA LEU A 277 -17.35 24.68 1.45
C LEU A 277 -18.53 25.63 1.66
N ALA A 278 -19.63 25.14 2.24
CA ALA A 278 -20.77 25.98 2.60
C ALA A 278 -20.39 27.04 3.65
N ALA A 279 -19.50 26.72 4.58
CA ALA A 279 -19.03 27.65 5.61
C ALA A 279 -18.00 28.68 5.07
N THR A 280 -17.09 28.27 4.17
CA THR A 280 -16.05 29.16 3.62
C THR A 280 -16.50 29.94 2.39
N GLY A 281 -17.55 29.47 1.71
CA GLY A 281 -18.00 30.00 0.43
C GLY A 281 -17.16 29.50 -0.75
N PHE A 282 -17.74 29.58 -1.95
CA PHE A 282 -17.10 29.23 -3.21
C PHE A 282 -17.11 30.45 -4.15
N SER A 283 -15.94 30.84 -4.64
CA SER A 283 -15.77 31.95 -5.59
C SER A 283 -15.03 31.47 -6.83
N LEU A 284 -15.44 31.92 -8.01
CA LEU A 284 -14.75 31.60 -9.28
C LEU A 284 -13.61 32.57 -9.62
N ASP A 285 -13.45 33.66 -8.86
CA ASP A 285 -12.40 34.64 -9.07
C ASP A 285 -11.12 34.21 -8.34
N ASP A 286 -10.39 33.28 -8.97
CA ASP A 286 -9.07 32.87 -8.54
C ASP A 286 -7.97 33.54 -9.39
N LEU A 287 -6.81 33.79 -8.77
CA LEU A 287 -5.71 34.57 -9.38
C LEU A 287 -5.18 33.99 -10.70
N VAL A 288 -5.30 32.68 -10.89
CA VAL A 288 -4.72 31.95 -12.02
C VAL A 288 -5.78 31.39 -12.99
N GLY A 289 -7.07 31.57 -12.71
CA GLY A 289 -8.18 31.06 -13.52
C GLY A 289 -8.40 29.54 -13.45
N TYR A 290 -7.82 28.86 -12.47
CA TYR A 290 -7.93 27.42 -12.25
C TYR A 290 -9.38 26.97 -12.04
N ARG A 291 -10.15 27.72 -11.23
CA ARG A 291 -11.53 27.32 -10.86
C ARG A 291 -12.44 27.35 -12.08
N ARG A 292 -12.32 28.40 -12.89
CA ARG A 292 -13.09 28.58 -14.12
C ARG A 292 -12.73 27.53 -15.16
N PHE A 293 -11.43 27.24 -15.35
CA PHE A 293 -10.97 26.16 -16.21
C PHE A 293 -11.52 24.80 -15.78
N THR A 294 -11.37 24.46 -14.50
CA THR A 294 -11.74 23.15 -13.96
C THR A 294 -13.25 22.95 -13.99
N LEU A 295 -14.04 24.00 -13.73
CA LEU A 295 -15.49 23.94 -13.88
C LEU A 295 -15.92 23.64 -15.31
N ALA A 296 -15.27 24.24 -16.31
CA ALA A 296 -15.54 23.96 -17.72
C ALA A 296 -15.20 22.50 -18.09
N LEU A 297 -14.06 21.99 -17.60
CA LEU A 297 -13.66 20.59 -17.78
C LEU A 297 -14.68 19.62 -17.17
N LEU A 298 -15.09 19.85 -15.92
CA LEU A 298 -16.07 19.00 -15.21
C LEU A 298 -17.48 19.10 -15.78
N SER A 299 -17.82 20.21 -16.42
CA SER A 299 -19.12 20.41 -17.07
C SER A 299 -19.20 19.71 -18.43
N ASN A 300 -18.07 19.35 -19.03
CA ASN A 300 -18.01 18.61 -20.28
C ASN A 300 -17.99 17.09 -20.02
N PRO A 301 -19.08 16.34 -20.34
CA PRO A 301 -19.13 14.89 -20.14
C PRO A 301 -18.13 14.11 -21.00
N THR A 302 -17.64 14.69 -22.10
CA THR A 302 -16.66 14.05 -22.99
C THR A 302 -15.21 14.33 -22.59
N SER A 303 -14.99 15.12 -21.54
CA SER A 303 -13.64 15.34 -21.02
C SER A 303 -13.00 14.03 -20.56
N GLU A 304 -11.69 13.91 -20.75
CA GLU A 304 -10.94 12.71 -20.33
C GLU A 304 -11.14 12.40 -18.84
N PHE A 305 -11.17 13.44 -18.00
CA PHE A 305 -11.44 13.29 -16.58
C PHE A 305 -12.82 12.69 -16.31
N ARG A 306 -13.90 13.21 -16.93
CA ARG A 306 -15.26 12.67 -16.73
C ARG A 306 -15.37 11.25 -17.27
N GLN A 307 -14.85 10.96 -18.46
CA GLN A 307 -14.87 9.60 -19.01
C GLN A 307 -14.17 8.58 -18.10
N LYS A 308 -13.16 9.01 -17.34
CA LYS A 308 -12.42 8.15 -16.40
C LYS A 308 -13.13 7.98 -15.05
N TRP A 309 -13.70 9.05 -14.50
CA TRP A 309 -14.16 9.10 -13.11
C TRP A 309 -15.69 9.13 -12.93
N ASP A 310 -16.46 9.24 -14.00
CA ASP A 310 -17.93 9.36 -14.01
C ASP A 310 -18.64 8.13 -14.63
N GLY A 311 -18.04 6.95 -14.46
CA GLY A 311 -18.54 5.69 -15.01
C GLY A 311 -19.37 4.86 -14.02
N PRO A 312 -20.35 4.07 -14.49
CA PRO A 312 -21.06 3.12 -13.65
C PRO A 312 -20.10 2.04 -13.13
N GLY A 313 -20.28 1.62 -11.86
CA GLY A 313 -19.52 0.53 -11.25
C GLY A 313 -18.15 0.91 -10.67
N LEU A 314 -17.74 2.19 -10.79
CA LEU A 314 -16.51 2.71 -10.18
C LEU A 314 -16.57 2.67 -8.65
N THR A 315 -15.41 2.43 -8.03
CA THR A 315 -15.22 2.55 -6.58
C THR A 315 -15.20 4.00 -6.11
N TYR A 316 -14.99 4.94 -7.02
CA TYR A 316 -15.00 6.36 -6.74
C TYR A 316 -16.40 6.95 -6.84
N GLN A 317 -16.90 7.54 -5.75
CA GLN A 317 -18.06 8.41 -5.78
C GLN A 317 -17.61 9.85 -6.04
N MET A 318 -17.90 10.35 -7.24
CA MET A 318 -17.53 11.70 -7.62
C MET A 318 -18.29 12.75 -6.79
N PRO A 319 -17.60 13.64 -6.07
CA PRO A 319 -18.23 14.72 -5.31
C PRO A 319 -18.87 15.78 -6.23
N PRO A 320 -19.67 16.72 -5.66
CA PRO A 320 -20.10 17.92 -6.36
C PRO A 320 -18.91 18.69 -6.96
N ARG A 321 -19.14 19.39 -8.07
CA ARG A 321 -18.07 20.00 -8.88
C ARG A 321 -17.27 21.02 -8.09
N GLU A 322 -17.92 21.81 -7.26
CA GLU A 322 -17.31 22.85 -6.43
C GLU A 322 -16.42 22.24 -5.34
N VAL A 323 -16.84 21.12 -4.75
CA VAL A 323 -16.04 20.36 -3.78
C VAL A 323 -14.80 19.76 -4.43
N LEU A 324 -14.93 19.24 -5.66
CA LEU A 324 -13.81 18.75 -6.45
C LEU A 324 -12.79 19.85 -6.74
N ILE A 325 -13.26 20.99 -7.27
CA ILE A 325 -12.41 22.16 -7.60
C ILE A 325 -11.67 22.64 -6.37
N PHE A 326 -12.40 22.88 -5.27
CA PHE A 326 -11.82 23.31 -4.01
C PHE A 326 -10.82 22.28 -3.46
N GLY A 327 -11.14 20.99 -3.60
CA GLY A 327 -10.30 19.89 -3.15
C GLY A 327 -9.01 19.71 -3.96
N SER A 328 -9.02 20.00 -5.26
CA SER A 328 -7.87 19.79 -6.16
C SER A 328 -6.88 20.95 -6.17
N GLU A 329 -7.31 22.18 -5.87
CA GLU A 329 -6.48 23.39 -5.85
C GLU A 329 -5.19 23.28 -5.03
N LYS A 330 -5.22 22.52 -3.93
CA LYS A 330 -4.05 22.36 -3.06
C LYS A 330 -2.82 21.80 -3.78
N TYR A 331 -3.03 21.00 -4.84
CA TYR A 331 -1.97 20.43 -5.67
C TYR A 331 -1.34 21.44 -6.65
N LEU A 332 -1.83 22.69 -6.71
CA LEU A 332 -1.14 23.79 -7.39
C LEU A 332 0.06 24.32 -6.57
N SER A 333 0.18 23.95 -5.30
CA SER A 333 1.24 24.46 -4.41
C SER A 333 2.61 23.87 -4.79
N PHE A 334 3.62 24.73 -4.90
CA PHE A 334 5.01 24.32 -5.16
C PHE A 334 5.88 24.22 -3.90
N ALA A 335 5.47 24.87 -2.82
CA ALA A 335 6.17 24.86 -1.53
C ALA A 335 5.33 24.13 -0.48
N PRO A 336 5.96 23.40 0.45
CA PRO A 336 5.27 22.79 1.59
C PRO A 336 4.51 23.84 2.40
N ARG A 337 3.30 23.51 2.86
CA ARG A 337 2.52 24.37 3.74
C ARG A 337 3.00 24.28 5.19
N ASP A 338 2.85 25.37 5.97
CA ASP A 338 3.37 25.48 7.35
C ASP A 338 2.90 24.36 8.28
N ALA A 339 1.74 23.77 8.02
CA ALA A 339 1.19 22.64 8.77
C ALA A 339 2.19 21.47 8.90
N ILE A 340 3.10 21.27 7.94
CA ILE A 340 4.11 20.21 8.04
C ILE A 340 5.08 20.44 9.20
N ARG A 341 5.39 21.70 9.54
CA ARG A 341 6.36 22.05 10.58
C ARG A 341 5.81 21.76 11.97
N THR A 342 4.50 21.88 12.16
CA THR A 342 3.82 21.61 13.44
C THR A 342 3.41 20.15 13.58
N LYS A 343 2.98 19.49 12.50
CA LYS A 343 2.39 18.14 12.56
C LYS A 343 3.41 17.00 12.43
N VAL A 344 4.60 17.25 11.87
CA VAL A 344 5.64 16.23 11.72
C VAL A 344 6.92 16.68 12.45
N PRO A 345 7.36 15.97 13.49
CA PRO A 345 8.62 16.26 14.17
C PRO A 345 9.78 16.28 13.17
N GLN A 346 10.67 17.26 13.31
CA GLN A 346 11.89 17.32 12.50
C GLN A 346 13.07 16.80 13.30
N LEU A 347 13.75 15.81 12.73
CA LEU A 347 15.03 15.37 13.25
C LEU A 347 16.11 16.36 12.84
N ARG A 348 16.85 16.91 13.82
CA ARG A 348 18.00 17.76 13.52
C ARG A 348 19.16 16.89 13.01
N LEU A 349 19.25 16.74 11.70
CA LEU A 349 20.35 16.07 11.02
C LEU A 349 21.58 16.98 11.02
N ARG A 350 22.66 16.54 11.66
CA ARG A 350 23.93 17.28 11.70
C ARG A 350 24.76 16.91 10.46
N PHE A 351 24.54 17.61 9.36
CA PHE A 351 25.39 17.51 8.18
C PHE A 351 26.72 18.25 8.43
N VAL A 352 27.79 17.72 7.85
CA VAL A 352 29.10 18.37 7.85
C VAL A 352 29.10 19.43 6.75
N GLU A 353 29.42 20.67 7.11
CA GLU A 353 29.68 21.72 6.13
C GLU A 353 31.11 21.61 5.65
N GLU A 354 31.32 21.61 4.34
CA GLU A 354 32.66 21.49 3.74
C GLU A 354 33.63 22.56 4.27
N LYS A 355 33.13 23.78 4.48
CA LYS A 355 33.90 24.92 5.03
C LYS A 355 34.31 24.76 6.50
N SER A 356 33.70 23.81 7.22
CA SER A 356 33.98 23.55 8.63
C SER A 356 35.06 22.50 8.87
N VAL A 357 35.51 21.82 7.81
CA VAL A 357 36.54 20.78 7.88
C VAL A 357 37.87 21.33 7.41
N ASP A 358 38.95 20.91 8.07
CA ASP A 358 40.32 21.20 7.62
C ASP A 358 40.51 20.78 6.15
N PRO A 359 40.93 21.69 5.23
CA PRO A 359 41.05 21.40 3.80
C PRO A 359 41.94 20.20 3.48
N ALA A 360 43.07 20.04 4.19
CA ALA A 360 43.98 18.92 3.98
C ALA A 360 43.36 17.58 4.39
N THR A 361 42.49 17.59 5.41
CA THR A 361 41.72 16.41 5.81
C THR A 361 40.61 16.10 4.82
N TRP A 362 39.90 17.10 4.31
CA TRP A 362 38.87 16.91 3.29
C TRP A 362 39.45 16.34 1.99
N GLU A 363 40.57 16.88 1.52
CA GLU A 363 41.26 16.39 0.32
C GLU A 363 41.68 14.92 0.45
N ARG A 364 42.26 14.54 1.60
CA ARG A 364 42.60 13.13 1.88
C ARG A 364 41.38 12.23 1.81
N GLU A 365 40.26 12.64 2.41
CA GLU A 365 39.01 11.88 2.37
C GLU A 365 38.41 11.80 0.97
N THR A 366 38.59 12.84 0.15
CA THR A 366 38.17 12.84 -1.27
C THR A 366 39.01 11.87 -2.09
N ILE A 367 40.34 11.86 -1.92
CA ILE A 367 41.24 10.89 -2.57
C ILE A 367 40.85 9.45 -2.19
N LEU A 368 40.58 9.20 -0.91
CA LEU A 368 40.09 7.88 -0.46
C LEU A 368 38.74 7.53 -1.08
N GLY A 369 37.83 8.51 -1.22
CA GLY A 369 36.57 8.34 -1.91
C GLY A 369 36.74 7.90 -3.37
N HIS A 370 37.68 8.50 -4.10
CA HIS A 370 38.02 8.09 -5.46
C HIS A 370 38.63 6.68 -5.51
N ARG A 371 39.51 6.33 -4.57
CA ARG A 371 40.06 4.97 -4.47
C ARG A 371 38.97 3.92 -4.21
N GLN A 372 38.01 4.23 -3.33
CA GLN A 372 36.84 3.36 -3.08
C GLN A 372 35.96 3.22 -4.32
N ALA A 373 35.76 4.30 -5.09
CA ALA A 373 35.02 4.25 -6.36
C ALA A 373 35.72 3.33 -7.38
N VAL A 374 37.03 3.49 -7.56
CA VAL A 374 37.83 2.64 -8.45
C VAL A 374 37.76 1.18 -8.01
N LEU A 375 37.91 0.90 -6.71
CA LEU A 375 37.77 -0.45 -6.18
C LEU A 375 36.38 -1.03 -6.46
N ALA A 376 35.32 -0.24 -6.25
CA ALA A 376 33.96 -0.67 -6.55
C ALA A 376 33.81 -1.05 -8.03
N ILE A 377 34.33 -0.23 -8.94
CA ILE A 377 34.30 -0.48 -10.39
C ILE A 377 35.04 -1.78 -10.73
N LEU A 378 36.25 -1.98 -10.19
CA LEU A 378 37.05 -3.19 -10.43
C LEU A 378 36.37 -4.46 -9.91
N GLU A 379 35.68 -4.36 -8.77
CA GLU A 379 34.93 -5.48 -8.18
C GLU A 379 33.52 -5.65 -8.76
N SER A 380 33.12 -4.85 -9.75
CA SER A 380 31.72 -4.81 -10.27
C SER A 380 30.68 -4.58 -9.17
N ARG A 381 31.03 -3.78 -8.17
CA ARG A 381 30.20 -3.37 -7.03
C ARG A 381 29.93 -1.86 -7.09
N VAL A 382 29.11 -1.39 -6.17
CA VAL A 382 28.85 0.06 -6.01
C VAL A 382 29.59 0.63 -4.81
N ILE A 383 29.97 1.90 -4.87
CA ILE A 383 30.77 2.57 -3.83
C ILE A 383 30.15 2.48 -2.43
N GLY A 384 28.82 2.51 -2.35
CA GLY A 384 28.12 2.42 -1.07
C GLY A 384 28.22 1.03 -0.43
N GLU A 385 28.42 -0.04 -1.21
CA GLU A 385 28.70 -1.37 -0.67
C GLU A 385 30.12 -1.47 -0.16
N ILE A 386 31.10 -0.91 -0.88
CA ILE A 386 32.49 -0.82 -0.43
C ILE A 386 32.55 -0.13 0.93
N ARG A 387 31.88 1.03 1.09
CA ARG A 387 31.83 1.79 2.34
C ARG A 387 31.15 1.05 3.50
N ARG A 388 30.27 0.10 3.23
CA ARG A 388 29.62 -0.74 4.27
C ARG A 388 30.53 -1.86 4.75
N THR A 389 31.40 -2.35 3.89
CA THR A 389 32.42 -3.35 4.24
C THR A 389 33.72 -2.71 4.75
N ASP A 390 33.93 -1.43 4.46
CA ASP A 390 35.10 -0.67 4.90
C ASP A 390 35.02 -0.35 6.39
N GLY A 391 35.57 -1.23 7.23
CA GLY A 391 35.58 -1.09 8.69
C GLY A 391 36.38 0.12 9.22
N ARG A 392 37.07 0.87 8.34
CA ARG A 392 37.89 2.03 8.73
C ARG A 392 37.06 3.21 9.21
N ARG A 393 35.81 3.34 8.72
CA ARG A 393 34.99 4.53 8.95
C ARG A 393 33.52 4.16 9.13
N GLY A 394 32.90 4.70 10.16
CA GLY A 394 31.47 4.51 10.41
C GLY A 394 30.60 5.07 9.29
N LEU A 395 29.61 4.28 8.85
CA LEU A 395 28.68 4.65 7.78
C LEU A 395 27.97 5.98 7.98
N ILE A 396 27.66 6.30 9.23
CA ILE A 396 26.98 7.56 9.59
C ILE A 396 27.81 8.78 9.20
N ASN A 397 29.14 8.70 9.22
CA ASN A 397 30.01 9.83 8.88
C ASN A 397 29.98 10.12 7.37
N TYR A 398 29.96 9.09 6.53
CA TYR A 398 29.73 9.26 5.10
C TYR A 398 28.37 9.93 4.83
N ALA A 399 27.31 9.50 5.52
CA ALA A 399 25.98 10.07 5.36
C ALA A 399 25.92 11.55 5.82
N ARG A 400 26.61 11.92 6.90
CA ARG A 400 26.73 13.32 7.36
C ARG A 400 27.47 14.22 6.38
N GLU A 401 28.42 13.68 5.63
CA GLU A 401 29.11 14.39 4.53
C GLU A 401 28.34 14.33 3.20
N LYS A 402 27.09 13.85 3.23
CA LYS A 402 26.23 13.65 2.07
C LYS A 402 26.81 12.70 1.00
N ARG A 403 27.74 11.83 1.39
CA ARG A 403 28.35 10.81 0.54
C ARG A 403 27.46 9.57 0.43
N CYS A 404 27.50 8.89 -0.72
CA CYS A 404 26.67 7.72 -0.99
C CYS A 404 27.00 6.52 -0.06
N THR A 405 25.97 5.95 0.55
CA THR A 405 26.04 4.71 1.34
C THR A 405 25.05 3.66 0.82
N CYS A 406 24.50 3.83 -0.37
CA CYS A 406 23.45 2.96 -0.91
C CYS A 406 23.99 1.61 -1.39
N ARG A 407 23.14 0.58 -1.36
CA ARG A 407 23.44 -0.74 -1.95
C ARG A 407 23.21 -0.73 -3.47
N SER A 408 23.68 -1.76 -4.17
CA SER A 408 23.53 -1.92 -5.63
C SER A 408 22.10 -1.74 -6.17
N PRO A 409 21.00 -2.09 -5.46
CA PRO A 409 19.66 -1.90 -6.00
C PRO A 409 19.23 -0.43 -6.13
N CYS A 410 19.92 0.50 -5.44
CA CYS A 410 19.54 1.90 -5.43
C CYS A 410 19.95 2.60 -6.73
N SER A 411 19.06 3.37 -7.36
CA SER A 411 19.37 4.07 -8.61
C SER A 411 20.54 5.04 -8.54
N CYS A 412 20.78 5.67 -7.39
CA CYS A 412 21.89 6.60 -7.28
C CYS A 412 23.25 5.87 -7.22
N ALA A 413 23.26 4.56 -6.97
CA ALA A 413 24.47 3.82 -6.63
C ALA A 413 25.52 3.89 -7.74
N MET A 414 25.13 3.69 -9.00
CA MET A 414 26.06 3.79 -10.15
C MET A 414 26.52 5.23 -10.39
N ALA A 415 25.60 6.20 -10.40
CA ALA A 415 25.95 7.60 -10.60
C ALA A 415 26.90 8.14 -9.52
N CYS A 416 26.68 7.73 -8.26
CA CYS A 416 27.57 8.05 -7.15
C CYS A 416 28.88 7.26 -7.17
N THR A 417 28.92 6.11 -7.84
CA THR A 417 30.17 5.34 -8.03
C THR A 417 31.04 6.00 -9.09
N MET A 418 30.44 6.45 -10.19
CA MET A 418 31.15 7.16 -11.27
C MET A 418 31.58 8.58 -10.87
N ASN A 419 30.88 9.21 -9.92
CA ASN A 419 31.26 10.50 -9.36
C ASN A 419 31.14 10.45 -7.81
N PRO A 420 32.24 10.10 -7.10
CA PRO A 420 32.22 9.89 -5.65
C PRO A 420 32.05 11.16 -4.80
N GLU A 421 32.32 12.34 -5.38
CA GLU A 421 32.14 13.65 -4.74
C GLU A 421 30.71 14.18 -4.85
N ARG A 422 29.91 13.59 -5.75
CA ARG A 422 28.50 13.97 -5.91
C ARG A 422 27.75 13.82 -4.60
N VAL A 423 26.97 14.86 -4.27
CA VAL A 423 25.97 14.82 -3.19
C VAL A 423 24.95 13.72 -3.49
N CYS A 424 24.90 12.71 -2.62
CA CYS A 424 23.98 11.60 -2.78
C CYS A 424 22.55 12.04 -2.43
N PRO A 425 21.56 11.85 -3.33
CA PRO A 425 20.17 12.21 -3.04
C PRO A 425 19.58 11.40 -1.88
N CYS A 426 20.11 10.19 -1.62
CA CYS A 426 19.67 9.33 -0.53
C CYS A 426 20.37 9.62 0.81
N ALA A 427 21.29 10.60 0.87
CA ALA A 427 22.08 10.84 2.09
C ALA A 427 21.20 11.24 3.28
N VAL A 428 20.23 12.14 3.05
CA VAL A 428 19.26 12.57 4.08
C VAL A 428 18.49 11.36 4.61
N TRP A 429 17.92 10.57 3.69
CA TRP A 429 17.18 9.36 3.99
C TRP A 429 17.99 8.35 4.81
N ASN A 430 19.19 8.01 4.34
CA ASN A 430 20.06 7.06 5.01
C ASN A 430 20.51 7.56 6.39
N LEU A 431 20.81 8.86 6.52
CA LEU A 431 21.18 9.45 7.81
C LEU A 431 20.01 9.39 8.81
N THR A 432 18.78 9.70 8.36
CA THR A 432 17.58 9.57 9.20
C THR A 432 17.39 8.14 9.69
N ILE A 433 17.49 7.14 8.80
CA ILE A 433 17.39 5.72 9.21
C ILE A 433 18.46 5.41 10.25
N MET A 434 19.74 5.71 9.97
CA MET A 434 20.85 5.42 10.89
C MET A 434 20.67 6.09 12.26
N MET A 435 20.12 7.31 12.30
CA MET A 435 19.84 7.99 13.55
C MET A 435 18.69 7.33 14.33
N LEU A 436 17.66 6.85 13.64
CA LEU A 436 16.51 6.19 14.24
C LEU A 436 16.74 4.71 14.57
N GLU A 437 17.68 4.03 13.93
CA GLU A 437 17.99 2.61 14.15
C GLU A 437 18.28 2.29 15.62
N ASN A 438 19.02 3.16 16.31
CA ASN A 438 19.28 3.01 17.73
C ASN A 438 18.20 3.71 18.57
N ARG A 439 17.28 2.94 19.15
CA ARG A 439 16.22 3.45 20.04
C ARG A 439 16.76 4.23 21.23
N ARG A 440 18.00 3.97 21.69
CA ARG A 440 18.64 4.71 22.80
C ARG A 440 18.88 6.18 22.47
N ASN A 441 19.00 6.53 21.18
CA ASN A 441 19.19 7.92 20.78
C ASN A 441 17.93 8.77 21.01
N PHE A 442 16.75 8.14 20.98
CA PHE A 442 15.45 8.81 21.08
C PHE A 442 14.46 7.93 21.87
N PRO A 443 14.70 7.70 23.18
CA PRO A 443 13.92 6.76 23.98
C PRO A 443 12.46 7.20 24.13
N ASP A 444 12.19 8.50 24.17
CA ASP A 444 10.85 9.06 24.39
C ASP A 444 10.01 9.15 23.11
N LEU A 445 10.60 8.82 21.94
CA LEU A 445 9.93 8.97 20.66
C LEU A 445 8.94 7.83 20.43
N LYS A 446 7.63 8.13 20.59
CA LYS A 446 6.53 7.19 20.32
C LYS A 446 6.55 6.67 18.88
N LEU A 447 5.97 5.48 18.66
CA LEU A 447 5.86 4.83 17.34
C LEU A 447 5.37 5.80 16.26
N GLY A 448 4.25 6.49 16.50
CA GLY A 448 3.67 7.42 15.52
C GLY A 448 4.62 8.53 15.09
N SER A 449 5.39 9.10 16.03
CA SER A 449 6.38 10.15 15.73
C SER A 449 7.55 9.61 14.91
N ARG A 450 8.05 8.41 15.24
CA ARG A 450 9.12 7.73 14.48
C ARG A 450 8.68 7.46 13.05
N CYS A 451 7.49 6.88 12.88
CA CYS A 451 6.94 6.59 11.56
C CYS A 451 6.68 7.88 10.74
N ASN A 452 6.27 8.98 11.37
CA ASN A 452 6.09 10.27 10.68
C ASN A 452 7.43 10.84 10.18
N ILE A 453 8.51 10.78 10.98
CA ILE A 453 9.85 11.22 10.58
C ILE A 453 10.37 10.38 9.40
N LEU A 454 10.19 9.06 9.46
CA LEU A 454 10.54 8.16 8.36
C LEU A 454 9.73 8.49 7.11
N ALA A 455 8.40 8.53 7.21
CA ALA A 455 7.51 8.85 6.10
C ALA A 455 7.85 10.19 5.42
N ARG A 456 8.21 11.21 6.20
CA ARG A 456 8.70 12.50 5.66
C ARG A 456 9.96 12.31 4.84
N SER A 457 10.95 11.64 5.40
CA SER A 457 12.23 11.43 4.71
C SER A 457 12.07 10.57 3.45
N ILE A 458 11.14 9.60 3.47
CA ILE A 458 10.77 8.82 2.28
C ILE A 458 10.13 9.71 1.23
N PHE A 459 9.15 10.53 1.60
CA PHE A 459 8.47 11.41 0.65
C PHE A 459 9.43 12.39 0.00
N GLU A 460 10.29 13.04 0.79
CA GLU A 460 11.31 13.96 0.27
C GLU A 460 12.27 13.22 -0.69
N ALA A 461 12.72 12.01 -0.36
CA ALA A 461 13.60 11.22 -1.22
C ALA A 461 12.91 10.76 -2.51
N VAL A 462 11.71 10.20 -2.42
CA VAL A 462 10.92 9.70 -3.56
C VAL A 462 10.52 10.84 -4.51
N SER A 463 10.33 12.06 -3.99
CA SER A 463 10.07 13.26 -4.79
C SER A 463 11.25 13.69 -5.67
N THR A 464 12.47 13.19 -5.41
CA THR A 464 13.65 13.45 -6.26
C THR A 464 13.77 12.48 -7.44
N ILE A 465 12.94 11.42 -7.48
CA ILE A 465 12.90 10.49 -8.60
C ILE A 465 12.34 11.22 -9.81
N ARG A 466 13.08 11.17 -10.93
CA ARG A 466 12.68 11.84 -12.17
C ARG A 466 11.38 11.24 -12.72
N ASP A 467 10.52 12.11 -13.24
CA ASP A 467 9.18 11.74 -13.72
C ASP A 467 9.20 10.89 -15.00
N ASP A 468 10.33 10.86 -15.72
CA ASP A 468 10.59 10.03 -16.90
C ASP A 468 10.80 8.53 -16.58
N ARG A 469 10.92 8.18 -15.30
CA ARG A 469 11.03 6.78 -14.86
C ARG A 469 9.65 6.11 -14.86
N ASP A 470 9.65 4.81 -15.19
CA ASP A 470 8.44 3.99 -15.18
C ASP A 470 7.85 3.88 -13.77
N LEU A 471 6.52 3.74 -13.69
CA LEU A 471 5.77 3.45 -12.47
C LEU A 471 6.34 2.23 -11.73
N CYS A 472 6.78 1.21 -12.46
CA CYS A 472 7.40 0.02 -11.87
C CYS A 472 8.64 0.37 -11.04
N TYR A 473 9.44 1.33 -11.51
CA TYR A 473 10.64 1.78 -10.81
C TYR A 473 10.28 2.51 -9.51
N LEU A 474 9.32 3.43 -9.58
CA LEU A 474 8.79 4.13 -8.40
C LEU A 474 8.23 3.13 -7.37
N ALA A 475 7.51 2.10 -7.83
CA ALA A 475 6.92 1.08 -6.97
C ALA A 475 7.97 0.28 -6.19
N VAL A 476 9.08 -0.09 -6.82
CA VAL A 476 10.17 -0.83 -6.16
C VAL A 476 10.83 0.02 -5.07
N GLU A 477 11.17 1.27 -5.37
CA GLU A 477 11.79 2.19 -4.41
C GLU A 477 10.85 2.47 -3.23
N MET A 478 9.58 2.78 -3.51
CA MET A 478 8.58 3.02 -2.47
C MET A 478 8.34 1.77 -1.62
N LYS A 479 8.26 0.57 -2.20
CA LYS A 479 8.10 -0.68 -1.44
C LYS A 479 9.25 -0.92 -0.47
N GLY A 480 10.49 -0.75 -0.93
CA GLY A 480 11.67 -0.85 -0.07
C GLY A 480 11.65 0.18 1.07
N ALA A 481 11.28 1.42 0.75
CA ALA A 481 11.19 2.50 1.72
C ALA A 481 10.08 2.28 2.76
N LEU A 482 8.86 1.92 2.33
CA LEU A 482 7.72 1.66 3.23
C LEU A 482 7.96 0.47 4.17
N THR A 483 8.77 -0.50 3.75
CA THR A 483 9.20 -1.61 4.61
C THR A 483 9.94 -1.12 5.86
N THR A 484 10.65 0.01 5.79
CA THR A 484 11.31 0.59 6.98
C THR A 484 10.31 1.10 8.02
N ILE A 485 9.15 1.63 7.60
CA ILE A 485 8.07 2.02 8.50
C ILE A 485 7.42 0.77 9.10
N ALA A 486 7.14 -0.24 8.28
CA ALA A 486 6.57 -1.51 8.73
C ALA A 486 7.44 -2.17 9.82
N ASN A 487 8.77 -2.17 9.64
CA ASN A 487 9.72 -2.74 10.58
C ASN A 487 9.74 -2.03 11.94
N GLU A 488 9.23 -0.80 12.07
CA GLU A 488 9.15 -0.14 13.38
C GLU A 488 8.12 -0.79 14.30
N ILE A 489 7.07 -1.41 13.73
CA ILE A 489 6.11 -2.22 14.48
C ILE A 489 6.79 -3.49 15.01
N ASP A 490 7.58 -4.17 14.17
CA ASP A 490 8.35 -5.36 14.59
C ASP A 490 9.28 -5.06 15.75
N LYS A 491 10.07 -3.97 15.63
CA LYS A 491 10.95 -3.51 16.70
C LYS A 491 10.18 -3.16 17.98
N MET A 492 8.96 -2.65 17.85
CA MET A 492 8.13 -2.29 19.01
C MET A 492 7.57 -3.54 19.70
N ARG A 493 7.10 -4.52 18.94
CA ARG A 493 6.60 -5.79 19.49
C ARG A 493 7.70 -6.57 20.18
N ALA A 494 8.86 -6.71 19.52
CA ALA A 494 10.02 -7.36 20.11
C ALA A 494 10.48 -6.68 21.43
N ALA A 495 10.44 -5.35 21.50
CA ALA A 495 10.77 -4.61 22.72
C ALA A 495 9.76 -4.81 23.87
N ASN A 496 8.52 -5.22 23.57
CA ASN A 496 7.47 -5.48 24.56
C ASN A 496 7.24 -6.99 24.82
N GLY A 497 8.10 -7.86 24.27
CA GLY A 497 7.98 -9.31 24.44
C GLY A 497 6.79 -9.95 23.71
N CYS A 498 6.38 -9.37 22.58
CA CYS A 498 5.25 -9.82 21.76
C CYS A 498 5.63 -10.38 20.40
#